data_AF-W5JNH8-F1
#
_entry.id   AF-W5JNH8-F1
#
_cell.length_a   1.000
_cell.length_b   1.000
_cell.length_c   1.000
_cell.angle_alpha   90.00
_cell.angle_beta   90.00
_cell.angle_gamma   90.00
#
_symmetry.space_group_name_H-M   'P 1'
#
loop_
_entity.id
_entity.type
_entity.pdbx_description
1 polymer ?
#
loop_
_entity_poly.entity_id
_entity_poly.type
_entity_poly.pdbx_seq_one_letter_code
_entity_poly.pdbx_strand_id
1 'polypeptide(L)'
;MGKDRCLNITTVTARDIRWPTSLGAHGSDAMHTDPDYSCVYVTIGTVEGLVGCGMTFTLGRGTDIVLLAVRALKHLVEGRTTASIFERFGAFWRELTSDSQLRWIGPEKGVTHLAVAAIINALWDLWGKLRGVPVWLLLAEMEPESGTLCAHETHGENGSIKMANAMACCWCGWQGGTHCPC
;
A
#
# COMPACT_ATOMS: atom_id res chain seq x y z
N MET A 1 -9.45 17.71 -16.88
CA MET A 1 -9.32 16.91 -15.64
C MET A 1 -10.67 16.93 -14.94
N GLY A 2 -11.45 15.85 -14.98
CA GLY A 2 -12.71 15.79 -14.23
C GLY A 2 -12.42 15.86 -12.73
N LYS A 3 -13.23 16.59 -11.96
CA LYS A 3 -13.14 16.55 -10.49
C LYS A 3 -13.38 15.11 -10.05
N ASP A 4 -12.34 14.45 -9.54
CA ASP A 4 -12.47 13.13 -8.95
C ASP A 4 -13.54 13.20 -7.84
N ARG A 5 -14.47 12.24 -7.82
CA ARG A 5 -15.59 12.24 -6.87
C ARG A 5 -15.05 12.15 -5.44
N CYS A 6 -15.57 13.02 -4.57
CA CYS A 6 -15.25 13.03 -3.15
C CYS A 6 -16.21 12.09 -2.40
N LEU A 7 -15.71 10.92 -1.99
CA LEU A 7 -16.47 9.90 -1.25
C LEU A 7 -15.89 9.73 0.15
N ASN A 8 -16.74 9.47 1.13
CA ASN A 8 -16.28 9.08 2.46
C ASN A 8 -15.92 7.60 2.50
N ILE A 9 -14.76 7.29 3.09
CA ILE A 9 -14.33 5.94 3.42
C ILE A 9 -15.02 5.51 4.71
N THR A 10 -15.81 4.44 4.63
CA THR A 10 -16.63 3.95 5.74
C THR A 10 -16.00 2.75 6.44
N THR A 11 -15.33 1.88 5.69
CA THR A 11 -14.83 0.62 6.22
C THR A 11 -13.43 0.31 5.69
N VAL A 12 -12.57 -0.18 6.58
CA VAL A 12 -11.29 -0.78 6.23
C VAL A 12 -11.23 -2.15 6.90
N THR A 13 -11.35 -3.19 6.08
CA THR A 13 -11.32 -4.58 6.55
C THR A 13 -10.11 -5.31 6.02
N ALA A 14 -9.55 -6.22 6.81
CA ALA A 14 -8.39 -7.01 6.45
C ALA A 14 -8.62 -8.48 6.78
N ARG A 15 -8.16 -9.37 5.91
CA ARG A 15 -8.29 -10.82 6.03
C ARG A 15 -6.94 -11.50 5.85
N ASP A 16 -6.66 -12.48 6.68
CA ASP A 16 -5.54 -13.41 6.51
C ASP A 16 -6.00 -14.54 5.60
N ILE A 17 -5.33 -14.69 4.45
CA ILE A 17 -5.63 -15.72 3.45
C ILE A 17 -4.36 -16.54 3.23
N ARG A 18 -4.46 -17.86 3.33
CA ARG A 18 -3.34 -18.79 3.19
C ARG A 18 -3.69 -19.91 2.23
N TRP A 19 -2.74 -20.25 1.37
CA TRP A 19 -2.83 -21.39 0.47
C TRP A 19 -1.78 -22.43 0.86
N PRO A 20 -2.15 -23.73 0.92
CA PRO A 20 -1.25 -24.81 1.33
C PRO A 20 -0.30 -25.21 0.20
N THR A 21 0.53 -24.26 -0.27
CA THR A 21 1.48 -24.46 -1.37
C THR A 21 2.64 -25.39 -0.98
N SER A 22 2.92 -25.50 0.32
CA SER A 22 3.93 -26.42 0.86
C SER A 22 3.66 -27.88 0.53
N LEU A 23 2.38 -28.28 0.37
CA LEU A 23 2.00 -29.65 0.02
C LEU A 23 2.56 -30.12 -1.33
N GLY A 24 2.76 -29.18 -2.27
CA GLY A 24 3.35 -29.43 -3.58
C GLY A 24 4.77 -28.89 -3.74
N ALA A 25 5.39 -28.40 -2.66
CA ALA A 25 6.66 -27.67 -2.68
C ALA A 25 6.68 -26.50 -3.70
N HIS A 26 5.53 -25.89 -3.95
CA HIS A 26 5.43 -24.80 -4.92
C HIS A 26 6.03 -23.52 -4.34
N GLY A 27 7.05 -22.99 -5.00
CA GLY A 27 7.75 -21.78 -4.56
C GLY A 27 8.85 -22.02 -3.54
N SER A 28 9.24 -23.27 -3.29
CA SER A 28 10.39 -23.58 -2.43
C SER A 28 11.70 -23.06 -3.04
N ASP A 29 12.56 -22.48 -2.22
CA ASP A 29 13.90 -22.04 -2.59
C ASP A 29 14.95 -22.52 -1.57
N ALA A 30 16.20 -22.09 -1.72
CA ALA A 30 17.30 -22.50 -0.84
C ALA A 30 17.14 -22.07 0.63
N MET A 31 16.37 -21.01 0.88
CA MET A 31 16.11 -20.40 2.20
C MET A 31 14.71 -20.75 2.72
N HIS A 32 13.72 -20.87 1.83
CA HIS A 32 12.32 -21.14 2.17
C HIS A 32 11.91 -22.51 1.61
N THR A 33 12.06 -23.55 2.42
CA THR A 33 11.87 -24.94 1.98
C THR A 33 10.40 -25.38 1.97
N ASP A 34 9.54 -24.77 2.79
CA ASP A 34 8.13 -25.14 2.97
C ASP A 34 7.16 -23.93 2.96
N PRO A 35 7.16 -23.07 1.92
CA PRO A 35 6.35 -21.87 1.93
C PRO A 35 4.86 -22.18 1.76
N ASP A 36 4.03 -21.58 2.63
CA ASP A 36 2.59 -21.47 2.45
C ASP A 36 2.26 -20.05 2.00
N TYR A 37 2.03 -19.88 0.70
CA TYR A 37 1.74 -18.58 0.11
C TYR A 37 0.54 -17.96 0.80
N SER A 38 0.78 -16.81 1.43
CA SER A 38 -0.19 -16.17 2.29
C SER A 38 -0.22 -14.68 2.04
N CYS A 39 -1.36 -14.05 2.23
CA CYS A 39 -1.48 -12.61 2.11
C CYS A 39 -2.41 -12.03 3.14
N VAL A 40 -2.15 -10.78 3.50
CA VAL A 40 -3.15 -9.94 4.15
C VAL A 40 -3.87 -9.17 3.07
N TYR A 41 -5.15 -9.50 2.86
CA TYR A 41 -6.01 -8.88 1.88
C TYR A 41 -6.83 -7.77 2.52
N VAL A 42 -6.65 -6.54 2.06
CA VAL A 42 -7.27 -5.32 2.56
C VAL A 42 -8.32 -4.83 1.59
N THR A 43 -9.49 -4.48 2.11
CA THR A 43 -10.56 -3.83 1.35
C THR A 43 -10.99 -2.53 2.02
N ILE A 44 -11.10 -1.48 1.22
CA ILE A 44 -11.48 -0.12 1.65
C ILE A 44 -12.81 0.22 0.99
N GLY A 45 -13.88 0.27 1.78
CA GLY A 45 -15.23 0.57 1.32
C GLY A 45 -15.57 2.05 1.46
N THR A 46 -16.36 2.55 0.51
CA THR A 46 -16.89 3.93 0.51
C THR A 46 -18.40 3.94 0.72
N VAL A 47 -18.97 5.10 1.06
CA VAL A 47 -20.42 5.31 1.25
C VAL A 47 -21.27 4.91 0.04
N GLU A 48 -20.74 5.03 -1.19
CA GLU A 48 -21.45 4.68 -2.43
C GLU A 48 -21.22 3.22 -2.87
N GLY A 49 -20.60 2.39 -2.03
CA GLY A 49 -20.36 0.99 -2.33
C GLY A 49 -19.15 0.71 -3.23
N LEU A 50 -18.39 1.74 -3.63
CA LEU A 50 -17.11 1.54 -4.31
C LEU A 50 -16.10 0.97 -3.32
N VAL A 51 -15.37 -0.06 -3.73
CA VAL A 51 -14.39 -0.78 -2.89
C VAL A 51 -13.04 -0.83 -3.58
N GLY A 52 -12.01 -0.36 -2.88
CA GLY A 52 -10.60 -0.58 -3.24
C GLY A 52 -10.04 -1.83 -2.58
N CYS A 53 -9.20 -2.56 -3.30
CA CYS A 53 -8.63 -3.82 -2.88
C CYS A 53 -7.10 -3.80 -2.98
N GLY A 54 -6.42 -4.25 -1.93
CA GLY A 54 -4.97 -4.31 -1.87
C GLY A 54 -4.53 -5.53 -1.08
N MET A 55 -3.26 -5.90 -1.25
CA MET A 55 -2.69 -6.99 -0.48
C MET A 55 -1.21 -6.78 -0.24
N THR A 56 -0.70 -7.50 0.76
CA THR A 56 0.73 -7.72 0.97
C THR A 56 0.99 -9.21 1.14
N PHE A 57 2.14 -9.67 0.67
CA PHE A 57 2.47 -11.08 0.56
C PHE A 57 3.40 -11.55 1.68
N THR A 58 3.23 -12.79 2.09
CA THR A 58 3.95 -13.48 3.17
C THR A 58 4.00 -14.98 2.89
N LEU A 59 4.80 -15.73 3.66
CA LEU A 59 5.03 -17.16 3.46
C LEU A 59 4.48 -18.02 4.62
N GLY A 60 3.28 -17.69 5.12
CA GLY A 60 2.57 -18.53 6.09
C GLY A 60 2.61 -18.00 7.51
N ARG A 61 3.58 -18.44 8.32
CA ARG A 61 3.69 -17.96 9.70
C ARG A 61 4.02 -16.47 9.73
N GLY A 62 3.34 -15.69 10.57
CA GLY A 62 3.54 -14.25 10.70
C GLY A 62 2.59 -13.38 9.87
N THR A 63 1.78 -13.97 8.96
CA THR A 63 0.72 -13.24 8.24
C THR A 63 -0.29 -12.61 9.20
N ASP A 64 -0.58 -13.29 10.30
CA ASP A 64 -1.44 -12.82 11.38
C ASP A 64 -0.89 -11.56 12.08
N ILE A 65 0.43 -11.44 12.20
CA ILE A 65 1.09 -10.26 12.78
C ILE A 65 0.91 -9.05 11.85
N VAL A 66 1.07 -9.26 10.54
CA VAL A 66 0.82 -8.21 9.52
C VAL A 66 -0.66 -7.81 9.53
N LEU A 67 -1.58 -8.76 9.69
CA LEU A 67 -3.02 -8.47 9.83
C LEU A 67 -3.31 -7.56 11.03
N LEU A 68 -2.68 -7.82 12.17
CA LEU A 68 -2.81 -6.98 13.37
C LEU A 68 -2.26 -5.56 13.13
N ALA A 69 -1.13 -5.43 12.42
CA ALA A 69 -0.59 -4.13 12.06
C ALA A 69 -1.52 -3.33 11.13
N VAL A 70 -2.17 -3.98 10.15
CA VAL A 70 -3.20 -3.32 9.33
C VAL A 70 -4.37 -2.86 10.19
N ARG A 71 -4.84 -3.68 11.13
CA ARG A 71 -5.93 -3.31 12.05
C ARG A 71 -5.55 -2.13 12.94
N ALA A 72 -4.29 -2.04 13.37
CA ALA A 72 -3.78 -0.91 14.13
C ALA A 72 -3.78 0.38 13.30
N LEU A 73 -3.43 0.32 12.01
CA LEU A 73 -3.36 1.49 11.12
C LEU A 73 -4.72 1.95 10.56
N LYS A 74 -5.75 1.11 10.61
CA LYS A 74 -7.04 1.37 9.93
C LYS A 74 -7.70 2.70 10.32
N HIS A 75 -7.53 3.14 11.57
CA HIS A 75 -8.12 4.37 12.10
C HIS A 75 -7.57 5.64 11.44
N LEU A 76 -6.38 5.57 10.81
CA LEU A 76 -5.82 6.67 10.05
C LEU A 76 -6.51 6.84 8.68
N VAL A 77 -7.27 5.83 8.23
CA VAL A 77 -7.90 5.79 6.90
C VAL A 77 -9.43 5.92 7.01
N GLU A 78 -10.05 5.18 7.94
CA GLU A 78 -11.52 5.21 8.14
C GLU A 78 -12.01 6.62 8.52
N GLY A 79 -13.14 7.04 7.94
CA GLY A 79 -13.73 8.35 8.19
C GLY A 79 -13.15 9.50 7.34
N ARG A 80 -12.08 9.27 6.57
CA ARG A 80 -11.54 10.25 5.63
C ARG A 80 -12.33 10.30 4.32
N THR A 81 -12.16 11.41 3.61
CA THR A 81 -12.67 11.56 2.24
C THR A 81 -11.60 11.14 1.23
N THR A 82 -12.01 10.62 0.07
CA THR A 82 -11.10 10.30 -1.04
C THR A 82 -10.35 11.55 -1.52
N ALA A 83 -10.99 12.72 -1.53
CA ALA A 83 -10.33 13.99 -1.87
C ALA A 83 -9.21 14.33 -0.88
N SER A 84 -9.46 14.23 0.44
CA SER A 84 -8.43 14.52 1.46
C SER A 84 -7.19 13.64 1.36
N ILE A 85 -7.33 12.43 0.81
CA ILE A 85 -6.24 11.49 0.59
C ILE A 85 -5.56 11.75 -0.75
N PHE A 86 -6.31 11.74 -1.86
CA PHE A 86 -5.72 11.73 -3.21
C PHE A 86 -5.19 13.09 -3.65
N GLU A 87 -5.73 14.21 -3.17
CA GLU A 87 -5.18 15.55 -3.46
C GLU A 87 -3.77 15.74 -2.88
N ARG A 88 -3.43 15.03 -1.80
CA ARG A 88 -2.14 15.12 -1.11
C ARG A 88 -1.58 13.75 -0.80
N PHE A 89 -1.63 12.84 -1.78
CA PHE A 89 -1.41 11.42 -1.53
C PHE A 89 -0.01 11.15 -0.93
N GLY A 90 1.03 11.82 -1.43
CA GLY A 90 2.38 11.71 -0.87
C GLY A 90 2.51 12.18 0.58
N ALA A 91 1.73 13.17 1.00
CA ALA A 91 1.68 13.61 2.40
C ALA A 91 0.93 12.58 3.27
N PHE A 92 -0.14 11.99 2.73
CA PHE A 92 -0.89 10.94 3.41
C PHE A 92 -0.06 9.66 3.62
N TRP A 93 0.80 9.29 2.66
CA TRP A 93 1.76 8.20 2.87
C TRP A 93 2.69 8.48 4.04
N ARG A 94 3.25 9.70 4.12
CA ARG A 94 4.12 10.09 5.24
C ARG A 94 3.36 10.06 6.57
N GLU A 95 2.11 10.48 6.58
CA GLU A 95 1.25 10.39 7.76
C GLU A 95 1.11 8.93 8.23
N LEU A 96 0.81 8.00 7.31
CA LEU A 96 0.71 6.57 7.63
C LEU A 96 2.03 5.95 8.12
N THR A 97 3.18 6.35 7.55
CA THR A 97 4.49 5.80 7.91
C THR A 97 5.16 6.50 9.09
N SER A 98 4.62 7.65 9.52
CA SER A 98 5.19 8.50 10.58
C SER A 98 4.31 8.60 11.82
N ASP A 99 3.33 7.70 11.98
CA ASP A 99 2.64 7.52 13.26
C ASP A 99 3.68 7.35 14.38
N SER A 100 3.62 8.20 15.39
CA SER A 100 4.70 8.35 16.37
C SER A 100 4.98 7.07 17.15
N GLN A 101 3.97 6.25 17.38
CA GLN A 101 4.09 5.01 18.15
C GLN A 101 4.39 3.83 17.23
N LEU A 102 3.67 3.70 16.12
CA LEU A 102 3.83 2.58 15.20
C LEU A 102 5.13 2.66 14.40
N ARG A 103 5.68 3.85 14.17
CA ARG A 103 6.99 4.04 13.54
C ARG A 103 8.12 3.38 14.34
N TRP A 104 8.00 3.31 15.67
CA TRP A 104 9.01 2.66 16.53
C TRP A 104 9.18 1.17 16.24
N ILE A 105 8.16 0.53 15.66
CA ILE A 105 8.15 -0.90 15.30
C ILE A 105 8.79 -1.15 13.91
N GLY A 106 8.98 -0.10 13.09
CA GLY A 106 9.51 -0.18 11.73
C GLY A 106 10.94 0.38 11.65
N PRO A 107 11.11 1.69 11.69
CA PRO A 107 10.61 2.63 10.67
C PRO A 107 10.86 2.12 9.24
N GLU A 108 9.84 2.24 8.37
CA GLU A 108 9.94 2.00 6.91
C GLU A 108 10.52 0.62 6.51
N LYS A 109 10.32 -0.39 7.36
CA LYS A 109 10.69 -1.79 7.09
C LYS A 109 9.81 -2.74 7.91
N GLY A 110 9.88 -4.03 7.57
CA GLY A 110 9.24 -5.10 8.32
C GLY A 110 7.71 -5.06 8.31
N VAL A 111 7.10 -5.57 9.38
CA VAL A 111 5.66 -5.81 9.49
C VAL A 111 4.82 -4.55 9.28
N THR A 112 5.19 -3.44 9.92
CA THR A 112 4.44 -2.19 9.81
C THR A 112 4.44 -1.69 8.37
N HIS A 113 5.59 -1.77 7.67
CA HIS A 113 5.66 -1.33 6.27
C HIS A 113 4.87 -2.24 5.31
N LEU A 114 4.86 -3.56 5.55
CA LEU A 114 3.99 -4.49 4.81
C LEU A 114 2.50 -4.16 5.00
N ALA A 115 2.10 -3.76 6.21
CA ALA A 115 0.73 -3.35 6.49
C ALA A 115 0.36 -2.04 5.75
N VAL A 116 1.24 -1.03 5.78
CA VAL A 116 1.02 0.23 5.05
C VAL A 116 0.95 -0.05 3.53
N ALA A 117 1.81 -0.93 3.00
CA ALA A 117 1.80 -1.35 1.60
C ALA A 117 0.43 -1.91 1.18
N ALA A 118 -0.16 -2.80 1.98
CA ALA A 118 -1.48 -3.37 1.68
C ALA A 118 -2.58 -2.30 1.62
N ILE A 119 -2.55 -1.32 2.54
CA ILE A 119 -3.49 -0.21 2.59
C ILE A 119 -3.32 0.71 1.38
N ILE A 120 -2.09 1.10 1.04
CA ILE A 120 -1.84 1.98 -0.11
C ILE A 120 -2.21 1.32 -1.43
N ASN A 121 -1.92 0.03 -1.59
CA ASN A 121 -2.34 -0.70 -2.79
C ASN A 121 -3.87 -0.69 -2.92
N ALA A 122 -4.61 -0.82 -1.81
CA ALA A 122 -6.07 -0.72 -1.82
C ALA A 122 -6.56 0.69 -2.17
N LEU A 123 -5.86 1.73 -1.74
CA LEU A 123 -6.18 3.13 -2.10
C LEU A 123 -5.88 3.43 -3.57
N TRP A 124 -4.80 2.88 -4.14
CA TRP A 124 -4.51 2.99 -5.57
C TRP A 124 -5.59 2.33 -6.43
N ASP A 125 -6.01 1.12 -6.07
CA ASP A 125 -7.12 0.45 -6.75
C ASP A 125 -8.42 1.23 -6.62
N LEU A 126 -8.71 1.79 -5.44
CA LEU A 126 -9.86 2.67 -5.24
C LEU A 126 -9.80 3.91 -6.16
N TRP A 127 -8.63 4.53 -6.29
CA TRP A 127 -8.43 5.69 -7.15
C TRP A 127 -8.65 5.34 -8.63
N GLY A 128 -8.13 4.20 -9.07
CA GLY A 128 -8.33 3.71 -10.44
C GLY A 128 -9.82 3.51 -10.73
N LYS A 129 -10.53 2.87 -9.80
CA LYS A 129 -11.98 2.66 -9.88
C LYS A 129 -12.78 3.97 -9.85
N LEU A 130 -12.35 4.97 -9.07
CA LEU A 130 -13.00 6.29 -9.04
C LEU A 130 -12.93 7.00 -10.39
N ARG A 131 -11.77 6.88 -11.07
CA ARG A 131 -11.51 7.48 -12.38
C ARG A 131 -11.92 6.61 -13.57
N GLY A 132 -12.26 5.34 -13.33
CA GLY A 132 -12.61 4.38 -14.37
C GLY A 132 -11.42 3.96 -15.25
N VAL A 133 -10.20 4.01 -14.71
CA VAL A 133 -8.97 3.68 -15.44
C VAL A 133 -8.12 2.68 -14.64
N PRO A 134 -7.31 1.84 -15.31
CA PRO A 134 -6.38 0.97 -14.61
C PRO A 134 -5.25 1.77 -13.94
N VAL A 135 -4.70 1.23 -12.86
CA VAL A 135 -3.67 1.91 -12.04
C VAL A 135 -2.41 2.29 -12.84
N TRP A 136 -1.99 1.47 -13.81
CA TRP A 136 -0.84 1.80 -14.65
C TRP A 136 -1.07 3.07 -15.49
N LEU A 137 -2.31 3.31 -15.92
CA LEU A 137 -2.67 4.49 -16.69
C LEU A 137 -2.75 5.71 -15.78
N LEU A 138 -3.24 5.55 -14.54
CA LEU A 138 -3.16 6.62 -13.53
C LEU A 138 -1.73 7.14 -13.36
N LEU A 139 -0.76 6.22 -13.25
CA LEU A 139 0.65 6.57 -13.07
C LEU A 139 1.25 7.19 -14.34
N ALA A 140 0.89 6.67 -15.51
CA ALA A 140 1.38 7.20 -16.79
C ALA A 140 0.83 8.61 -17.10
N GLU A 141 -0.37 8.93 -16.62
CA GLU A 141 -1.01 10.25 -16.78
C GLU A 141 -0.61 11.26 -15.70
N MET A 142 0.16 10.86 -14.68
CA MET A 142 0.71 11.79 -13.70
C MET A 142 1.79 12.64 -14.34
N GLU A 143 1.56 13.95 -14.41
CA GLU A 143 2.58 14.90 -14.85
C GLU A 143 3.82 14.76 -13.95
N PRO A 144 5.01 14.54 -14.52
CA PRO A 144 6.23 14.62 -13.74
C PRO A 144 6.35 16.05 -13.22
N GLU A 145 6.44 16.23 -11.91
CA GLU A 145 6.72 17.55 -11.35
C GLU A 145 8.01 18.07 -12.00
N SER A 146 7.91 19.28 -12.56
CA SER A 146 8.98 19.97 -13.26
C SER A 146 10.17 20.18 -12.33
N GLY A 147 11.07 19.19 -12.27
CA GLY A 147 12.31 19.28 -11.53
C GLY A 147 12.62 18.03 -10.71
N THR A 148 13.70 17.38 -11.11
CA THR A 148 14.62 16.61 -10.26
C THR A 148 14.40 15.10 -10.23
N LEU A 149 15.05 14.45 -11.20
CA LEU A 149 15.48 13.04 -11.20
C LEU A 149 16.63 12.76 -10.20
N CYS A 150 16.90 13.67 -9.27
CA CYS A 150 17.94 13.54 -8.25
C CYS A 150 17.32 13.58 -6.85
N ALA A 151 17.63 12.55 -6.07
CA ALA A 151 17.34 12.46 -4.65
C ALA A 151 17.94 13.67 -3.91
N HIS A 152 17.10 14.66 -3.59
CA HIS A 152 17.33 15.51 -2.44
C HIS A 152 16.01 16.11 -1.96
N GLU A 153 15.80 16.03 -0.65
CA GLU A 153 14.65 16.58 0.04
C GLU A 153 14.50 18.07 -0.22
N THR A 154 13.34 18.47 -0.75
CA THR A 154 12.82 19.81 -0.57
C THR A 154 11.37 19.74 -0.08
N HIS A 155 11.11 20.53 0.95
CA HIS A 155 9.80 20.77 1.52
C HIS A 155 8.88 21.40 0.47
N GLY A 156 7.67 20.87 0.36
CA GLY A 156 6.58 21.50 -0.37
C GLY A 156 6.24 20.78 -1.67
N GLU A 157 4.98 20.34 -1.70
CA GLU A 157 4.18 20.14 -2.90
C GLU A 157 4.36 18.80 -3.68
N ASN A 158 3.19 18.24 -3.99
CA ASN A 158 2.74 17.11 -4.79
C ASN A 158 3.72 16.05 -5.36
N GLY A 159 4.50 15.38 -4.52
CA GLY A 159 5.39 14.27 -4.92
C GLY A 159 4.76 13.02 -5.58
N SER A 160 4.35 13.11 -6.85
CA SER A 160 3.88 12.02 -7.72
C SER A 160 4.95 10.95 -7.92
N ILE A 161 6.22 11.36 -8.06
CA ILE A 161 7.36 10.50 -8.42
C ILE A 161 7.80 9.60 -7.25
N LYS A 162 7.79 10.12 -6.00
CA LYS A 162 8.06 9.28 -4.81
C LYS A 162 6.96 8.24 -4.58
N MET A 163 5.75 8.47 -5.09
CA MET A 163 4.59 7.59 -4.92
C MET A 163 4.62 6.39 -5.88
N ALA A 164 5.08 6.60 -7.11
CA ALA A 164 5.43 5.51 -8.01
C ALA A 164 6.53 4.63 -7.40
N ASN A 165 7.51 5.23 -6.71
CA ASN A 165 8.52 4.49 -5.94
C ASN A 165 7.95 3.76 -4.71
N ALA A 166 6.91 4.28 -4.05
CA ALA A 166 6.23 3.56 -2.96
C ALA A 166 5.49 2.30 -3.49
N MET A 167 4.83 2.42 -4.64
CA MET A 167 4.28 1.24 -5.34
C MET A 167 5.40 0.30 -5.80
N ALA A 168 6.51 0.84 -6.29
CA ALA A 168 7.68 0.07 -6.67
C ALA A 168 8.37 -0.60 -5.48
N CYS A 169 8.41 -0.03 -4.27
CA CYS A 169 8.98 -0.71 -3.09
C CYS A 169 8.02 -1.79 -2.55
N CYS A 170 6.70 -1.62 -2.71
CA CYS A 170 5.75 -2.74 -2.53
C CYS A 170 6.02 -3.88 -3.52
N TRP A 171 6.42 -3.54 -4.76
CA TRP A 171 6.81 -4.51 -5.79
C TRP A 171 8.26 -5.01 -5.64
N CYS A 172 9.18 -4.24 -5.06
CA CYS A 172 10.59 -4.64 -4.91
C CYS A 172 10.74 -5.71 -3.81
N GLY A 173 9.86 -5.65 -2.79
CA GLY A 173 9.65 -6.74 -1.84
C GLY A 173 9.22 -8.06 -2.50
N TRP A 174 8.66 -8.03 -3.72
CA TRP A 174 8.32 -9.22 -4.51
C TRP A 174 9.53 -9.80 -5.28
N GLN A 175 10.59 -9.03 -5.54
CA GLN A 175 11.80 -9.51 -6.26
C GLN A 175 12.98 -9.87 -5.36
N GLY A 176 12.82 -9.84 -4.02
CA GLY A 176 13.92 -10.15 -3.10
C GLY A 176 15.09 -9.15 -3.16
N GLY A 177 14.88 -7.95 -3.70
CA GLY A 177 15.90 -6.91 -3.80
C GLY A 177 16.12 -6.18 -2.48
N THR A 178 17.32 -6.23 -1.93
CA THR A 178 17.73 -5.56 -0.66
C THR A 178 17.99 -4.06 -0.81
N HIS A 179 17.55 -3.43 -1.89
CA HIS A 179 17.71 -1.99 -2.13
C HIS A 179 16.38 -1.38 -2.58
N CYS A 180 15.66 -0.80 -1.62
CA CYS A 180 14.68 0.25 -1.87
C CYS A 180 15.47 1.58 -1.82
N PRO A 181 15.62 2.31 -2.94
CA PRO A 181 16.22 3.63 -2.90
C PRO A 181 15.16 4.61 -2.40
N CYS A 182 15.14 4.83 -1.09
CA CYS A 182 14.37 5.89 -0.43
C CYS A 182 15.02 7.26 -0.64
#